data_AF-A0A380W3R0-F1
#
_entry.id   AF-A0A380W3R0-F1
#
_cell.length_a   1.000
_cell.length_b   1.000
_cell.length_c   1.000
_cell.angle_alpha   90.00
_cell.angle_beta   90.00
_cell.angle_gamma   90.00
#
_symmetry.space_group_name_H-M   'P 1'
#
loop_
_entity.id
_entity.type
_entity.pdbx_description
1 polymer ?
#
loop_
_entity_poly.entity_id
_entity_poly.type
_entity_poly.pdbx_seq_one_letter_code
_entity_poly.pdbx_strand_id
1 'polypeptide(L)'
;MVRHSLLGMVGAVLLVALSPGTQASAEPAGAVQSHAAVAPAEASTGARAEEFSAQSRERRRRRPPRVHIYTPRGPGPNSVRICHSHYEYEHRPSGTVIVPRENCYWQG
;
A
#
# COMPACT_ATOMS: atom_id res chain seq x y z
N MET A 1 4.02 59.22 1.20
CA MET A 1 5.28 58.57 0.77
C MET A 1 6.09 58.19 2.01
N VAL A 2 6.04 56.94 2.47
CA VAL A 2 7.07 56.37 3.36
C VAL A 2 7.25 54.89 2.98
N ARG A 3 8.52 54.51 2.88
CA ARG A 3 9.08 53.39 2.12
C ARG A 3 8.98 52.08 2.90
N HIS A 4 9.03 50.99 2.15
CA HIS A 4 9.04 49.61 2.63
C HIS A 4 10.26 49.32 3.51
N SER A 5 10.06 48.62 4.62
CA SER A 5 11.14 47.99 5.39
C SER A 5 11.09 46.49 5.18
N LEU A 6 12.00 46.02 4.31
CA LEU A 6 12.42 44.63 4.17
C LEU A 6 13.51 44.34 5.19
N LEU A 7 13.36 43.31 6.03
CA LEU A 7 14.37 42.57 6.78
C LEU A 7 13.58 41.66 7.72
N GLY A 8 13.68 40.33 7.77
CA GLY A 8 14.61 39.36 7.24
C GLY A 8 14.55 38.19 8.21
N MET A 9 14.40 36.95 7.75
CA MET A 9 14.75 35.78 8.56
C MET A 9 14.98 34.58 7.66
N VAL A 10 16.25 34.27 7.49
CA VAL A 10 16.75 33.03 6.89
C VAL A 10 16.63 31.95 7.96
N GLY A 11 15.75 30.97 7.74
CA GLY A 11 15.56 29.81 8.60
C GLY A 11 16.33 28.61 8.06
N ALA A 12 17.19 28.03 8.90
CA ALA A 12 18.19 27.02 8.59
C ALA A 12 17.63 25.71 8.00
N VAL A 13 18.28 25.20 6.95
CA VAL A 13 18.08 23.86 6.39
C VAL A 13 18.99 22.89 7.15
N LEU A 14 18.41 21.96 7.91
CA LEU A 14 19.13 20.86 8.56
C LEU A 14 19.25 19.68 7.56
N LEU A 15 20.48 19.36 7.17
CA LEU A 15 20.82 18.19 6.36
C LEU A 15 20.90 16.94 7.25
N VAL A 16 20.02 15.96 7.02
CA VAL A 16 20.05 14.63 7.65
C VAL A 16 21.03 13.74 6.87
N ALA A 17 22.08 13.28 7.54
CA ALA A 17 23.04 12.31 7.00
C ALA A 17 22.44 10.89 7.03
N LEU A 18 22.41 10.20 5.89
CA LEU A 18 22.15 8.76 5.82
C LEU A 18 23.50 8.01 5.75
N SER A 19 23.73 7.13 6.72
CA SER A 19 24.81 6.14 6.73
C SER A 19 24.44 4.90 5.89
N PRO A 20 25.36 4.28 5.13
CA PRO A 20 25.13 2.97 4.53
C PRO A 20 25.67 1.84 5.43
N GLY A 21 24.77 0.96 5.90
CA GLY A 21 25.07 -0.45 6.24
C GLY A 21 24.39 -1.32 5.19
N THR A 22 24.89 -2.46 4.73
CA THR A 22 25.66 -3.50 5.41
C THR A 22 26.33 -4.35 4.32
N GLN A 23 27.54 -4.84 4.59
CA GLN A 23 28.31 -5.68 3.66
C GLN A 23 27.69 -7.07 3.52
N ALA A 24 27.47 -7.52 2.29
CA ALA A 24 27.24 -8.92 1.96
C ALA A 24 28.60 -9.63 1.90
N SER A 25 28.73 -10.71 2.66
CA SER A 25 29.90 -11.60 2.58
C SER A 25 29.40 -13.03 2.49
N ALA A 26 29.74 -13.72 1.40
CA ALA A 26 30.23 -15.11 1.36
C ALA A 26 30.16 -15.70 -0.07
N GLU A 27 31.31 -15.76 -0.72
CA GLU A 27 31.77 -16.86 -1.59
C GLU A 27 32.94 -17.52 -0.78
N PRO A 28 33.34 -18.82 -0.91
CA PRO A 28 33.38 -19.58 -2.15
C PRO A 28 33.12 -21.11 -2.11
N ALA A 29 32.94 -21.61 -3.33
CA ALA A 29 33.47 -22.85 -3.90
C ALA A 29 33.75 -24.04 -2.96
N GLY A 30 32.97 -25.11 -3.15
CA GLY A 30 33.36 -26.48 -2.84
C GLY A 30 33.17 -27.34 -4.09
N ALA A 31 34.17 -27.36 -4.97
CA ALA A 31 34.29 -28.36 -6.02
C ALA A 31 34.76 -29.68 -5.42
N VAL A 32 34.01 -30.77 -5.58
CA VAL A 32 34.57 -32.12 -5.64
C VAL A 32 33.88 -32.87 -6.76
N GLN A 33 34.67 -33.18 -7.77
CA GLN A 33 34.29 -33.98 -8.93
C GLN A 33 34.35 -35.47 -8.60
N SER A 34 33.48 -36.18 -9.32
CA SER A 34 33.66 -37.51 -9.93
C SER A 34 34.08 -38.68 -9.04
N HIS A 35 33.24 -39.72 -9.02
CA HIS A 35 33.65 -41.03 -9.52
C HIS A 35 32.46 -41.70 -10.22
N ALA A 36 32.65 -41.93 -11.52
CA ALA A 36 31.77 -42.72 -12.35
C ALA A 36 32.09 -44.21 -12.13
N ALA A 37 31.08 -45.00 -11.81
CA ALA A 37 31.11 -46.45 -11.96
C ALA A 37 29.94 -46.85 -12.86
N VAL A 38 30.27 -47.60 -13.91
CA VAL A 38 29.42 -47.96 -15.04
C VAL A 38 28.93 -49.40 -14.91
N ALA A 39 27.64 -49.59 -15.19
CA ALA A 39 26.92 -50.79 -15.70
C ALA A 39 26.58 -51.96 -14.74
N PRO A 40 25.57 -52.82 -15.07
CA PRO A 40 24.67 -52.81 -16.23
C PRO A 40 23.16 -52.74 -15.91
N ALA A 41 22.39 -52.52 -16.96
CA ALA A 41 20.94 -52.41 -16.99
C ALA A 41 20.24 -53.74 -16.61
N GLU A 42 19.44 -53.71 -15.55
CA GLU A 42 18.41 -54.72 -15.29
C GLU A 42 17.04 -54.19 -15.74
N ALA A 43 16.47 -54.91 -16.71
CA ALA A 43 15.06 -55.10 -17.02
C ALA A 43 14.08 -53.97 -16.61
N SER A 44 13.79 -53.12 -17.60
CA SER A 44 12.68 -52.19 -17.65
C SER A 44 11.30 -52.90 -17.69
N THR A 45 10.86 -53.46 -16.57
CA THR A 45 9.46 -53.96 -16.43
C THR A 45 8.67 -53.22 -15.34
N GLY A 46 9.32 -52.36 -14.54
CA GLY A 46 8.64 -51.47 -13.58
C GLY A 46 8.22 -50.10 -14.14
N ALA A 47 8.89 -49.61 -15.18
CA ALA A 47 8.71 -48.23 -15.67
C ALA A 47 7.32 -47.96 -16.28
N ARG A 48 6.67 -48.99 -16.85
CA ARG A 48 5.38 -48.80 -17.55
C ARG A 48 4.19 -48.74 -16.60
N ALA A 49 4.29 -49.32 -15.40
CA ALA A 49 3.21 -49.32 -14.42
C ALA A 49 3.18 -48.03 -13.58
N GLU A 50 4.33 -47.38 -13.35
CA GLU A 50 4.41 -46.13 -12.60
C GLU A 50 4.00 -44.89 -13.41
N GLU A 51 4.07 -44.96 -14.74
CA GLU A 51 3.74 -43.85 -15.64
C GLU A 51 2.23 -43.48 -15.60
N PHE A 52 1.37 -44.44 -15.27
CA PHE A 52 -0.08 -44.23 -15.13
C PHE A 52 -0.50 -43.72 -13.75
N SER A 53 0.33 -43.92 -12.72
CA SER A 53 0.08 -43.48 -11.34
C SER A 53 0.05 -41.95 -11.20
N ALA A 54 0.70 -41.24 -12.12
CA ALA A 54 0.79 -39.78 -12.12
C ALA A 54 -0.47 -39.08 -12.66
N GLN A 55 -1.38 -39.80 -13.33
CA GLN A 55 -2.54 -39.21 -14.00
C GLN A 55 -3.80 -39.10 -13.13
N SER A 56 -3.86 -39.82 -12.01
CA SER A 56 -5.01 -39.77 -11.10
C SER A 56 -4.82 -38.71 -10.00
N ARG A 57 -4.88 -37.44 -10.41
CA ARG A 57 -5.23 -36.37 -9.48
C ARG A 57 -6.47 -35.70 -10.02
N GLU A 58 -7.62 -36.18 -9.57
CA GLU A 58 -8.89 -35.45 -9.66
C GLU A 58 -8.63 -34.03 -9.15
N ARG A 59 -8.47 -33.09 -10.10
CA ARG A 59 -8.29 -31.67 -9.76
C ARG A 59 -9.65 -31.20 -9.27
N ARG A 60 -9.94 -31.41 -7.99
CA ARG A 60 -11.06 -30.75 -7.30
C ARG A 60 -10.99 -29.27 -7.63
N ARG A 61 -11.84 -28.83 -8.56
CA ARG A 61 -11.93 -27.43 -8.96
C ARG A 61 -12.45 -26.66 -7.76
N ARG A 62 -11.55 -26.12 -6.94
CA ARG A 62 -11.92 -25.24 -5.84
C ARG A 62 -12.58 -24.02 -6.45
N ARG A 63 -13.80 -23.71 -5.98
CA ARG A 63 -14.48 -22.48 -6.35
C ARG A 63 -13.57 -21.30 -6.00
N PRO A 64 -13.39 -20.31 -6.89
CA PRO A 64 -12.60 -19.13 -6.55
C PRO A 64 -13.20 -18.45 -5.31
N PRO A 65 -12.36 -17.96 -4.38
CA PRO A 65 -12.84 -17.22 -3.22
C PRO A 65 -13.57 -15.96 -3.70
N ARG A 66 -14.74 -15.68 -3.12
CA ARG A 66 -15.45 -14.43 -3.39
C ARG A 66 -14.89 -13.34 -2.47
N VAL A 67 -14.50 -12.22 -3.05
CA VAL A 67 -14.09 -11.03 -2.29
C VAL A 67 -15.31 -10.13 -2.12
N HIS A 68 -15.62 -9.77 -0.88
CA HIS A 68 -16.63 -8.75 -0.59
C HIS A 68 -15.97 -7.37 -0.73
N ILE A 69 -16.43 -6.59 -1.70
CA ILE A 69 -16.00 -5.20 -1.86
C ILE A 69 -16.96 -4.34 -1.05
N TYR A 70 -16.47 -3.77 0.05
CA TYR A 70 -17.22 -2.82 0.83
C TYR A 70 -17.07 -1.43 0.23
N THR A 71 -18.15 -0.86 -0.29
CA THR A 71 -18.16 0.56 -0.65
C THR A 71 -18.12 1.38 0.64
N PRO A 72 -17.18 2.33 0.77
CA PRO A 72 -17.16 3.23 1.92
C PRO A 72 -18.48 4.00 2.00
N ARG A 73 -19.07 4.09 3.20
CA ARG A 73 -20.26 4.92 3.46
C ARG A 73 -19.94 6.43 3.53
N GLY A 74 -18.68 6.79 3.34
CA GLY A 74 -18.19 8.17 3.44
C GLY A 74 -18.23 8.93 2.12
N PRO A 75 -17.84 10.22 2.14
CA PRO A 75 -17.94 11.17 1.02
C PRO A 75 -17.09 10.86 -0.23
N GLY A 76 -16.47 9.69 -0.31
CA GLY A 76 -15.66 9.25 -1.43
C GLY A 76 -14.17 9.62 -1.30
N PRO A 77 -13.29 9.08 -2.15
CA PRO A 77 -11.89 9.46 -2.20
C PRO A 77 -11.73 10.93 -2.59
N ASN A 78 -10.72 11.61 -2.05
CA ASN A 78 -10.39 13.02 -2.32
C ASN A 78 -11.49 14.05 -1.99
N SER A 79 -12.53 13.65 -1.27
CA SER A 79 -13.56 14.59 -0.84
C SER A 79 -13.01 15.59 0.18
N VAL A 80 -13.27 16.88 -0.07
CA VAL A 80 -12.90 17.98 0.83
C VAL A 80 -14.14 18.48 1.57
N ARG A 81 -13.98 18.84 2.84
CA ARG A 81 -15.06 19.45 3.63
C ARG A 81 -15.02 20.96 3.43
N ILE A 82 -16.09 21.52 2.88
CA ILE A 82 -16.25 22.96 2.69
C ILE A 82 -17.25 23.45 3.71
N CYS A 83 -16.93 24.54 4.40
CA CYS A 83 -17.81 25.19 5.37
C CYS A 83 -17.94 26.67 5.03
N HIS A 84 -19.18 27.16 4.99
CA HIS A 84 -19.48 28.58 4.88
C HIS A 84 -20.01 29.05 6.24
N SER A 85 -19.36 30.08 6.79
CA SER A 85 -19.75 30.74 8.03
C SER A 85 -20.20 32.16 7.75
N HIS A 86 -21.31 32.57 8.35
CA HIS A 86 -21.75 33.95 8.29
C HIS A 86 -22.58 34.33 9.52
N TYR A 87 -22.61 35.62 9.81
CA TYR A 87 -23.45 36.16 10.86
C TYR A 87 -24.76 36.67 10.28
N GLU A 88 -25.86 36.29 10.90
CA GLU A 88 -27.20 36.80 10.58
C GLU A 88 -27.74 37.59 11.75
N TYR A 89 -28.56 38.58 11.44
CA TYR A 89 -29.34 39.29 12.45
C TYR A 89 -30.70 38.61 12.61
N GLU A 90 -30.94 38.05 13.78
CA GLU A 90 -32.23 37.44 14.11
C GLU A 90 -33.03 38.38 15.00
N HIS A 91 -34.23 38.75 14.55
CA HIS A 91 -35.11 39.65 15.28
C HIS A 91 -35.92 38.87 16.32
N ARG A 92 -35.75 39.22 17.61
CA ARG A 92 -36.55 38.68 18.72
C ARG A 92 -37.36 39.80 19.38
N PRO A 93 -38.46 39.48 20.10
CA PRO A 93 -39.21 40.49 20.84
C PRO A 93 -38.37 41.31 21.85
N SER A 94 -37.27 40.74 22.34
CA SER A 94 -36.31 41.41 23.25
C SER A 94 -35.26 42.26 22.55
N GLY A 95 -35.19 42.24 21.21
CA GLY A 95 -34.19 42.93 20.40
C GLY A 95 -33.56 42.04 19.33
N THR A 96 -32.73 42.65 18.48
CA THR A 96 -31.99 41.97 17.42
C THR A 96 -30.71 41.35 17.99
N VAL A 97 -30.48 40.07 17.70
CA VAL A 97 -29.29 39.33 18.13
C VAL A 97 -28.50 38.87 16.91
N ILE A 98 -27.17 38.95 16.98
CA ILE A 98 -26.28 38.42 15.95
C ILE A 98 -26.08 36.92 16.22
N VAL A 99 -26.52 36.08 15.29
CA VAL A 99 -26.40 34.62 15.40
C VAL A 99 -25.45 34.08 14.32
N PRO A 100 -24.53 33.17 14.66
CA PRO A 100 -23.72 32.49 13.64
C PRO A 100 -24.58 31.46 12.91
N ARG A 101 -24.45 31.42 11.59
CA ARG A 101 -24.91 30.33 10.74
C ARG A 101 -23.71 29.65 10.11
N GLU A 102 -23.77 28.32 10.11
CA GLU A 102 -22.72 27.46 9.57
C GLU A 102 -23.37 26.46 8.63
N ASN A 103 -22.83 26.32 7.43
CA ASN A 103 -23.23 25.27 6.50
C ASN A 103 -22.00 24.54 5.98
N CYS A 104 -21.90 23.26 6.30
CA CYS A 104 -20.79 22.41 5.90
C CYS A 104 -21.27 21.27 5.02
N TYR A 105 -20.56 21.02 3.93
CA TYR A 105 -20.84 19.92 3.01
C TYR A 105 -19.54 19.32 2.47
N TRP A 106 -19.64 18.13 1.90
CA TRP A 106 -18.53 17.47 1.22
C TRP A 106 -18.59 17.79 -0.27
N GLN A 107 -17.44 18.16 -0.85
CA GLN A 107 -17.23 18.32 -2.28
C GLN A 107 -16.24 17.25 -2.74
N GLY A 108 -16.57 16.52 -3.80
CA GLY A 108 -15.74 15.46 -4.39
C GLY A 108 -15.44 15.72 -5.86
#